data_AF-A0A1G9UI36-F1
#
_entry.id   AF-A0A1G9UI36-F1
#
_cell.length_a   1.000
_cell.length_b   1.000
_cell.length_c   1.000
_cell.angle_alpha   90.00
_cell.angle_beta   90.00
_cell.angle_gamma   90.00
#
_symmetry.space_group_name_H-M   'P 1'
#
loop_
_entity.id
_entity.type
_entity.pdbx_description
1 polymer ?
#
loop_
_entity_poly.entity_id
_entity_poly.type
_entity_poly.pdbx_seq_one_letter_code
_entity_poly.pdbx_strand_id
1 'polypeptide(L)'
;MLAVLDRRWPGAARRLRPHPIVEMASWPEIRLRLVDEQLGERGCAVSGSYHPELTPPTVLVGRSLSHRRRAFTALHELGHHLQQTDTGLGERTFEASNPLQFQEKACDAFAAEVLLPDAELARPGLSAQDIVSIYQNSAASREACCIWASRHIRGTVVLLDASGAVLFASRRGAVSTPFIREALRSRISAADETGEAAWCDGYLIAVLRVRSSA
;
A
#
# COMPACT_ATOMS: atom_id res chain seq x y z
N MET A 1 -7.82 -11.24 6.06
CA MET A 1 -7.81 -11.46 4.59
C MET A 1 -6.88 -12.59 4.17
N LEU A 2 -5.60 -12.65 4.56
CA LEU A 2 -4.69 -13.74 4.17
C LEU A 2 -5.23 -15.16 4.45
N ALA A 3 -5.84 -15.40 5.61
CA ALA A 3 -6.44 -16.69 5.93
C ALA A 3 -7.62 -17.06 5.00
N VAL A 4 -8.40 -16.07 4.55
CA VAL A 4 -9.49 -16.27 3.59
C VAL A 4 -8.92 -16.54 2.20
N LEU A 5 -7.89 -15.79 1.81
CA LEU A 5 -7.15 -16.00 0.56
C LEU A 5 -6.60 -17.43 0.50
N ASP A 6 -5.92 -17.90 1.55
CA ASP A 6 -5.33 -19.24 1.57
C ASP A 6 -6.39 -20.36 1.60
N ARG A 7 -7.52 -20.16 2.29
CA ARG A 7 -8.63 -21.11 2.26
C ARG A 7 -9.24 -21.25 0.85
N ARG A 8 -9.35 -20.15 0.11
CA ARG A 8 -9.98 -20.13 -1.21
C ARG A 8 -9.03 -20.50 -2.35
N TRP A 9 -7.79 -20.03 -2.27
CA TRP A 9 -6.71 -20.35 -3.20
C TRP A 9 -5.44 -20.71 -2.41
N PRO A 10 -5.28 -21.98 -1.99
CA PRO A 10 -4.14 -22.40 -1.19
C PRO A 10 -2.79 -22.01 -1.78
N GLY A 11 -1.94 -21.39 -0.96
CA GLY A 11 -0.62 -20.90 -1.35
C GLY A 11 -0.61 -19.69 -2.29
N ALA A 12 -1.77 -19.07 -2.57
CA ALA A 12 -1.87 -17.93 -3.48
C ALA A 12 -1.04 -16.73 -3.04
N ALA A 13 -0.92 -16.45 -1.73
CA ALA A 13 -0.10 -15.33 -1.25
C ALA A 13 1.34 -15.36 -1.80
N ARG A 14 1.95 -16.56 -1.84
CA ARG A 14 3.31 -16.75 -2.38
C ARG A 14 3.37 -16.59 -3.90
N ARG A 15 2.33 -17.04 -4.63
CA ARG A 15 2.27 -16.93 -6.10
C ARG A 15 1.92 -15.51 -6.57
N LEU A 16 1.08 -14.81 -5.82
CA LEU A 16 0.72 -13.41 -6.05
C LEU A 16 1.94 -12.51 -5.90
N ARG A 17 2.75 -12.69 -4.85
CA ARG A 17 3.87 -11.80 -4.51
C ARG A 17 4.75 -11.36 -5.71
N PRO A 18 5.28 -12.25 -6.55
CA PRO A 18 6.09 -11.84 -7.70
C PRO A 18 5.25 -11.25 -8.84
N HIS A 19 4.04 -11.76 -9.09
CA HIS A 19 3.24 -11.43 -10.27
C HIS A 19 1.73 -11.40 -9.99
N PRO A 20 1.19 -10.40 -9.24
CA PRO A 20 -0.22 -10.43 -8.81
C PRO A 20 -1.20 -10.45 -9.99
N ILE A 21 -0.92 -9.65 -11.02
CA ILE A 21 -1.78 -9.53 -12.20
C ILE A 21 -1.87 -10.86 -12.96
N VAL A 22 -0.74 -11.55 -13.13
CA VAL A 22 -0.67 -12.81 -13.88
C VAL A 22 -1.38 -13.92 -13.11
N GLU A 23 -1.11 -14.04 -11.80
CA GLU A 23 -1.75 -15.02 -10.94
C GLU A 23 -3.27 -14.79 -10.90
N MET A 24 -3.73 -13.57 -10.65
CA MET A 24 -5.17 -13.26 -10.61
C MET A 24 -5.87 -13.50 -11.95
N ALA A 25 -5.20 -13.23 -13.08
CA ALA A 25 -5.76 -13.48 -14.41
C ALA A 25 -5.98 -14.96 -14.71
N SER A 26 -5.37 -15.87 -13.95
CA SER A 26 -5.54 -17.32 -14.09
C SER A 26 -6.78 -17.86 -13.34
N TRP A 27 -7.40 -17.07 -12.48
CA TRP A 27 -8.51 -17.52 -11.65
C TRP A 27 -9.85 -17.40 -12.39
N PRO A 28 -10.69 -18.46 -12.43
CA PRO A 28 -11.99 -18.38 -13.09
C PRO A 28 -13.03 -17.56 -12.30
N GLU A 29 -12.86 -17.39 -10.99
CA GLU A 29 -13.85 -16.75 -10.12
C GLU A 29 -13.80 -15.21 -10.12
N ILE A 30 -12.71 -14.63 -10.64
CA ILE A 30 -12.52 -13.18 -10.73
C ILE A 30 -11.93 -12.86 -12.10
N ARG A 31 -12.43 -11.82 -12.77
CA ARG A 31 -11.83 -11.33 -14.00
C ARG A 31 -10.98 -10.09 -13.73
N LEU A 32 -9.71 -10.11 -14.12
CA LEU A 32 -8.86 -8.91 -14.09
C LEU A 32 -8.79 -8.27 -15.48
N ARG A 33 -9.02 -6.96 -15.58
CA ARG A 33 -8.84 -6.19 -16.82
C ARG A 33 -7.96 -4.98 -16.59
N LEU A 34 -6.95 -4.83 -17.47
CA LEU A 34 -6.24 -3.56 -17.59
C LEU A 34 -7.04 -2.63 -18.50
N VAL A 35 -7.31 -1.41 -18.04
CA VAL A 35 -8.08 -0.40 -18.76
C VAL A 35 -7.26 0.87 -18.96
N ASP A 36 -7.48 1.58 -20.06
CA ASP A 36 -6.97 2.94 -20.19
C ASP A 36 -7.72 3.81 -19.19
N GLU A 37 -7.02 4.71 -18.49
CA GLU A 37 -7.66 5.61 -17.54
C GLU A 37 -8.66 6.51 -18.28
N GLN A 38 -9.94 6.31 -18.01
CA GLN A 38 -10.95 7.29 -18.42
C GLN A 38 -10.97 8.37 -17.35
N LEU A 39 -10.63 9.60 -17.73
CA LEU A 39 -10.89 10.78 -16.90
C LEU A 39 -12.40 10.85 -16.68
N GLY A 40 -12.87 10.38 -15.52
CA GLY A 40 -14.27 10.59 -15.12
C GLY A 40 -14.57 12.09 -15.02
N GLU A 41 -15.85 12.46 -15.05
CA GLU A 41 -16.34 13.85 -15.00
C GLU A 41 -15.84 14.67 -13.78
N ARG A 42 -15.21 14.02 -12.79
CA ARG A 42 -14.60 14.64 -11.61
C ARG A 42 -13.06 14.66 -11.61
N GLY A 43 -12.41 14.32 -12.72
CA GLY A 43 -10.95 14.41 -12.87
C GLY A 43 -10.13 13.43 -12.02
N CYS A 44 -10.77 12.48 -11.33
CA CYS A 44 -10.06 11.43 -10.60
C CYS A 44 -9.87 10.23 -11.54
N ALA A 45 -8.65 10.05 -12.05
CA ALA A 45 -8.27 8.82 -12.72
C ALA A 45 -8.39 7.67 -11.72
N VAL A 46 -9.39 6.83 -11.90
CA VAL A 46 -9.59 5.64 -11.06
C VAL A 46 -8.39 4.72 -11.30
N SER A 47 -7.49 4.64 -10.32
CA SER A 47 -6.30 3.80 -10.40
C SER A 47 -6.68 2.31 -10.47
N GLY A 48 -7.78 1.92 -9.83
CA GLY A 48 -8.45 0.63 -9.96
C GLY A 48 -9.84 0.62 -9.33
N SER A 49 -10.65 -0.39 -9.64
CA SER A 49 -11.98 -0.59 -9.09
C SER A 49 -12.43 -2.04 -9.13
N TYR A 50 -13.20 -2.45 -8.12
CA TYR A 50 -13.85 -3.75 -8.02
C TYR A 50 -15.34 -3.66 -8.34
N HIS A 51 -15.80 -4.52 -9.25
CA HIS A 51 -17.15 -4.58 -9.80
C HIS A 51 -17.80 -5.93 -9.46
N PRO A 52 -18.44 -6.05 -8.27
CA PRO A 52 -19.13 -7.28 -7.84
C PRO A 52 -20.38 -7.60 -8.67
N GLU A 53 -20.97 -6.61 -9.34
CA GLU A 53 -22.18 -6.74 -10.15
C GLU A 53 -21.96 -7.49 -11.49
N LEU A 54 -20.70 -7.63 -11.91
CA LEU A 54 -20.34 -8.35 -13.14
C LEU A 54 -20.18 -9.85 -12.90
N THR A 55 -20.34 -10.66 -13.95
CA THR A 55 -20.18 -12.12 -13.89
C THR A 55 -19.08 -12.60 -14.85
N PRO A 56 -17.94 -13.13 -14.34
CA PRO A 56 -17.54 -13.12 -12.93
C PRO A 56 -17.24 -11.68 -12.43
N PRO A 57 -17.21 -11.46 -11.10
CA PRO A 57 -16.80 -10.20 -10.52
C PRO A 57 -15.49 -9.71 -11.12
N THR A 58 -15.41 -8.42 -11.43
CA THR A 58 -14.32 -7.88 -12.25
C THR A 58 -13.50 -6.85 -11.50
N VAL A 59 -12.18 -6.99 -11.56
CA VAL A 59 -11.19 -6.02 -11.09
C VAL A 59 -10.66 -5.23 -12.29
N LEU A 60 -10.80 -3.92 -12.26
CA LEU A 60 -10.22 -3.00 -13.25
C LEU A 60 -8.95 -2.36 -12.67
N VAL A 61 -7.90 -2.25 -13.47
CA VAL A 61 -6.65 -1.57 -13.08
C VAL A 61 -6.16 -0.68 -14.22
N GLY A 62 -5.78 0.55 -13.90
CA GLY A 62 -5.27 1.52 -14.88
C GLY A 62 -3.96 1.07 -15.55
N ARG A 63 -3.89 1.17 -16.88
CA ARG A 63 -2.71 0.78 -17.69
C ARG A 63 -1.50 1.69 -17.49
N SER A 64 -1.75 2.99 -17.30
CA SER A 64 -0.72 4.05 -17.16
C SER A 64 0.11 3.90 -15.88
N LEU A 65 -0.40 3.20 -14.88
CA LEU A 65 0.30 2.92 -13.62
C LEU A 65 1.57 2.11 -13.87
N SER A 66 2.62 2.34 -13.07
CA SER A 66 3.81 1.48 -13.10
C SER A 66 3.47 0.03 -12.73
N HIS A 67 4.30 -0.94 -13.14
CA HIS A 67 4.10 -2.36 -12.80
C HIS A 67 3.87 -2.59 -11.30
N ARG A 68 4.66 -1.91 -10.45
CA ARG A 68 4.55 -1.97 -8.98
C ARG A 68 3.23 -1.37 -8.47
N ARG A 69 2.75 -0.26 -9.05
CA ARG A 69 1.46 0.34 -8.69
C ARG A 69 0.29 -0.53 -9.15
N ARG A 70 0.33 -1.08 -10.36
CA ARG A 70 -0.70 -2.02 -10.83
C ARG A 70 -0.80 -3.27 -9.97
N ALA A 71 0.35 -3.80 -9.53
CA ALA A 71 0.42 -4.94 -8.61
C ALA A 71 -0.29 -4.63 -7.28
N PHE A 72 0.04 -3.50 -6.65
CA PHE A 72 -0.60 -3.06 -5.41
C PHE A 72 -2.10 -2.83 -5.61
N THR A 73 -2.51 -2.10 -6.64
CA THR A 73 -3.92 -1.82 -6.93
C THR A 73 -4.72 -3.10 -7.18
N ALA A 74 -4.21 -4.05 -7.99
CA ALA A 74 -4.90 -5.31 -8.22
C ALA A 74 -5.15 -6.08 -6.91
N LEU A 75 -4.17 -6.09 -6.01
CA LEU A 75 -4.29 -6.73 -4.69
C LEU A 75 -5.23 -5.97 -3.75
N HIS A 76 -5.26 -4.64 -3.83
CA HIS A 76 -6.21 -3.81 -3.08
C HIS A 76 -7.65 -4.19 -3.46
N GLU A 77 -7.95 -4.22 -4.77
CA GLU A 77 -9.28 -4.60 -5.27
C GLU A 77 -9.63 -6.08 -4.96
N LEU A 78 -8.64 -6.97 -4.94
CA LEU A 78 -8.83 -8.33 -4.44
C LEU A 78 -9.22 -8.33 -2.96
N GLY A 79 -8.69 -7.41 -2.15
CA GLY A 79 -9.11 -7.20 -0.76
C GLY A 79 -10.61 -6.89 -0.66
N HIS A 80 -11.14 -6.01 -1.50
CA HIS A 80 -12.57 -5.74 -1.57
C HIS A 80 -13.38 -6.98 -1.95
N HIS A 81 -12.91 -7.75 -2.94
CA HIS A 81 -13.56 -9.02 -3.28
C HIS A 81 -13.63 -9.95 -2.08
N LEU A 82 -12.54 -10.11 -1.33
CA LEU A 82 -12.51 -10.96 -0.14
C LEU A 82 -13.47 -10.45 0.95
N GLN A 83 -13.54 -9.15 1.19
CA GLN A 83 -14.46 -8.57 2.18
C GLN A 83 -15.93 -8.75 1.81
N GLN A 84 -16.27 -8.65 0.54
CA GLN A 84 -17.67 -8.76 0.08
C GLN A 84 -18.13 -10.22 -0.06
N THR A 85 -17.21 -11.18 -0.20
CA THR A 85 -17.54 -12.59 -0.43
C THR A 85 -17.28 -13.50 0.77
N ASP A 86 -16.63 -13.01 1.83
CA ASP A 86 -16.47 -13.70 3.10
C ASP A 86 -17.29 -13.00 4.19
N THR A 87 -18.26 -13.72 4.75
CA THR A 87 -19.19 -13.17 5.75
C THR A 87 -18.46 -12.63 6.98
N GLY A 88 -17.44 -13.35 7.47
CA GLY A 88 -16.69 -12.94 8.66
C GLY A 88 -15.84 -11.69 8.44
N LEU A 89 -15.32 -11.45 7.23
CA LEU A 89 -14.67 -10.18 6.88
C LEU A 89 -15.67 -9.05 6.69
N GLY A 90 -16.84 -9.35 6.10
CA GLY A 90 -17.93 -8.40 5.92
C GLY A 90 -18.48 -7.87 7.26
N GLU A 91 -18.77 -8.77 8.21
CA GLU A 91 -19.24 -8.43 9.56
C GLU A 91 -18.26 -7.50 10.29
N ARG A 92 -16.96 -7.85 10.31
CA ARG A 92 -15.93 -6.99 10.94
C ARG A 92 -15.84 -5.60 10.32
N THR A 93 -16.09 -5.49 9.01
CA THR A 93 -16.10 -4.20 8.31
C THR A 93 -17.30 -3.37 8.75
N PHE A 94 -18.46 -4.00 8.88
CA PHE A 94 -19.70 -3.34 9.31
C PHE A 94 -19.65 -2.88 10.78
N GLU A 95 -19.00 -3.64 11.66
CA GLU A 95 -18.84 -3.32 13.08
C GLU A 95 -17.89 -2.14 13.35
N ALA A 96 -17.06 -1.75 12.38
CA ALA A 96 -16.09 -0.67 12.56
C ALA A 96 -16.80 0.70 12.68
N SER A 97 -16.27 1.59 13.51
CA SER A 97 -16.83 2.94 13.71
C SER A 97 -16.85 3.80 12.43
N ASN A 98 -15.99 3.47 11.46
CA ASN A 98 -16.01 4.05 10.12
C ASN A 98 -15.76 2.92 9.10
N PRO A 99 -16.82 2.22 8.65
CA PRO A 99 -16.69 1.04 7.80
C PRO A 99 -15.92 1.31 6.50
N LEU A 100 -16.19 2.43 5.83
CA LEU A 100 -15.51 2.80 4.59
C LEU A 100 -14.01 2.97 4.81
N GLN A 101 -13.60 3.77 5.81
CA GLN A 101 -12.17 3.96 6.07
C GLN A 101 -11.49 2.66 6.55
N PHE A 102 -12.20 1.83 7.32
CA PHE A 102 -11.69 0.55 7.76
C PHE A 102 -11.47 -0.40 6.56
N GLN A 103 -12.42 -0.43 5.63
CA GLN A 103 -12.35 -1.24 4.42
C GLN A 103 -11.12 -0.91 3.58
N GLU A 104 -10.93 0.37 3.25
CA GLU A 104 -9.77 0.85 2.48
C GLU A 104 -8.46 0.48 3.17
N LYS A 105 -8.34 0.79 4.47
CA LYS A 105 -7.14 0.48 5.25
C LYS A 105 -6.84 -1.01 5.34
N ALA A 106 -7.88 -1.85 5.44
CA ALA A 106 -7.72 -3.29 5.47
C ALA A 106 -7.24 -3.83 4.11
N CYS A 107 -7.75 -3.29 3.00
CA CYS A 107 -7.32 -3.64 1.65
C CYS A 107 -5.87 -3.21 1.38
N ASP A 108 -5.52 -1.99 1.76
CA ASP A 108 -4.14 -1.47 1.72
C ASP A 108 -3.18 -2.35 2.52
N ALA A 109 -3.56 -2.67 3.75
CA ALA A 109 -2.79 -3.52 4.64
C ALA A 109 -2.59 -4.93 4.06
N PHE A 110 -3.64 -5.51 3.47
CA PHE A 110 -3.57 -6.82 2.81
C PHE A 110 -2.69 -6.80 1.56
N ALA A 111 -2.86 -5.82 0.68
CA ALA A 111 -2.07 -5.68 -0.53
C ALA A 111 -0.58 -5.52 -0.21
N ALA A 112 -0.26 -4.68 0.79
CA ALA A 112 1.09 -4.50 1.28
C ALA A 112 1.67 -5.81 1.83
N GLU A 113 0.92 -6.56 2.65
CA GLU A 113 1.39 -7.80 3.29
C GLU A 113 1.59 -8.97 2.30
N VAL A 114 0.80 -9.04 1.24
CA VAL A 114 1.03 -10.02 0.15
C VAL A 114 2.36 -9.75 -0.56
N LEU A 115 2.65 -8.47 -0.83
CA LEU A 115 3.89 -8.04 -1.51
C LEU A 115 5.11 -8.09 -0.59
N LEU A 116 4.92 -7.77 0.70
CA LEU A 116 5.94 -7.59 1.73
C LEU A 116 5.57 -8.44 2.95
N PRO A 117 5.92 -9.74 2.96
CA PRO A 117 5.58 -10.64 4.06
C PRO A 117 6.32 -10.31 5.36
N ASP A 118 5.57 -10.21 6.46
CA ASP A 118 6.14 -9.86 7.77
C ASP A 118 7.22 -10.87 8.22
N ALA A 119 7.03 -12.16 7.95
CA ALA A 119 7.96 -13.22 8.35
C ALA A 119 9.38 -13.06 7.77
N GLU A 120 9.55 -12.32 6.67
CA GLU A 120 10.85 -12.15 6.00
C GLU A 120 11.47 -10.77 6.26
N LEU A 121 10.65 -9.76 6.61
CA LEU A 121 11.05 -8.35 6.59
C LEU A 121 10.91 -7.65 7.94
N ALA A 122 9.99 -8.11 8.79
CA ALA A 122 9.67 -7.42 10.03
C ALA A 122 10.84 -7.45 10.99
N ARG A 123 11.31 -6.27 11.38
CA ARG A 123 12.33 -6.08 12.41
C ARG A 123 12.11 -4.77 13.17
N PRO A 124 12.54 -4.67 14.44
CA PRO A 124 12.49 -3.42 15.18
C PRO A 124 13.34 -2.33 14.53
N GLY A 125 12.92 -1.07 14.68
CA GLY A 125 13.77 0.09 14.36
C GLY A 125 14.00 0.34 12.87
N LEU A 126 13.08 -0.05 11.99
CA LEU A 126 13.18 0.24 10.56
C LEU A 126 13.36 1.74 10.30
N SER A 127 14.43 2.05 9.57
CA SER A 127 14.77 3.40 9.11
C SER A 127 14.09 3.75 7.79
N ALA A 128 14.12 5.04 7.41
CA ALA A 128 13.72 5.43 6.05
C ALA A 128 14.56 4.70 4.98
N GLN A 129 15.87 4.53 5.22
CA GLN A 129 16.76 3.82 4.30
C GLN A 129 16.45 2.31 4.21
N ASP A 130 15.99 1.69 5.30
CA ASP A 130 15.49 0.31 5.26
C ASP A 130 14.26 0.20 4.36
N ILE A 131 13.33 1.15 4.42
CA ILE A 131 12.14 1.17 3.56
C ILE A 131 12.55 1.33 2.09
N VAL A 132 13.52 2.21 1.79
CA VAL A 132 14.10 2.32 0.43
C VAL A 132 14.71 1.00 -0.02
N SER A 133 15.44 0.32 0.86
CA SER A 133 16.07 -0.97 0.55
C SER A 133 15.01 -2.04 0.28
N ILE A 134 13.92 -2.08 1.03
CA ILE A 134 12.79 -2.99 0.80
C ILE A 134 12.13 -2.71 -0.55
N TYR A 135 11.93 -1.44 -0.90
CA TYR A 135 11.42 -1.06 -2.21
C TYR A 135 12.31 -1.56 -3.35
N GLN A 136 13.63 -1.35 -3.23
CA GLN A 136 14.60 -1.76 -4.25
C GLN A 136 14.64 -3.27 -4.46
N ASN A 137 14.43 -4.04 -3.39
CA ASN A 137 14.53 -5.51 -3.39
C ASN A 137 13.16 -6.22 -3.52
N SER A 138 12.08 -5.51 -3.88
CA SER A 138 10.76 -6.10 -4.01
C SER A 138 9.98 -5.62 -5.24
N ALA A 139 8.87 -6.32 -5.53
CA ALA A 139 7.87 -5.91 -6.49
C ALA A 139 6.88 -4.86 -5.93
N ALA A 140 7.08 -4.40 -4.70
CA ALA A 140 6.18 -3.48 -4.03
C ALA A 140 6.33 -2.04 -4.55
N SER A 141 5.23 -1.28 -4.53
CA SER A 141 5.27 0.16 -4.76
C SER A 141 5.85 0.89 -3.54
N ARG A 142 6.26 2.15 -3.69
CA ARG A 142 6.68 3.00 -2.55
C ARG A 142 5.58 3.11 -1.50
N GLU A 143 4.34 3.29 -1.95
CA GLU A 143 3.16 3.35 -1.10
C GLU A 143 2.95 2.04 -0.33
N ALA A 144 3.04 0.89 -1.00
CA ALA A 144 2.98 -0.42 -0.34
C ALA A 144 4.07 -0.58 0.73
N CYS A 145 5.30 -0.12 0.45
CA CYS A 145 6.40 -0.13 1.42
C CYS A 145 6.09 0.77 2.63
N CYS A 146 5.53 1.97 2.40
CA CYS A 146 5.16 2.89 3.48
C CYS A 146 3.99 2.37 4.33
N ILE A 147 2.97 1.77 3.69
CA ILE A 147 1.84 1.12 4.38
C ILE A 147 2.36 -0.03 5.23
N TRP A 148 3.17 -0.92 4.66
CA TRP A 148 3.80 -2.03 5.38
C TRP A 148 4.62 -1.52 6.56
N ALA A 149 5.52 -0.56 6.34
CA ALA A 149 6.39 -0.02 7.38
C ALA A 149 5.60 0.66 8.52
N SER A 150 4.48 1.32 8.20
CA SER A 150 3.64 1.99 9.19
C SER A 150 3.03 1.05 10.23
N ARG A 151 2.89 -0.24 9.90
CA ARG A 151 2.42 -1.29 10.81
C ARG A 151 3.54 -1.82 11.72
N HIS A 152 4.79 -1.60 11.35
CA HIS A 152 5.98 -2.16 12.01
C HIS A 152 6.80 -1.14 12.80
N ILE A 153 6.57 0.16 12.58
CA ILE A 153 7.33 1.23 13.23
C ILE A 153 6.46 1.93 14.28
N ARG A 154 7.04 2.19 15.45
CA ARG A 154 6.49 3.13 16.44
C ARG A 154 6.81 4.56 15.98
N GLY A 155 6.00 5.09 15.08
CA GLY A 155 6.27 6.38 14.43
C GLY A 155 5.24 6.76 13.37
N THR A 156 5.55 7.83 12.63
CA THR A 156 4.81 8.24 11.43
C THR A 156 5.69 7.99 10.21
N VAL A 157 5.16 7.28 9.23
CA VAL A 157 5.80 7.09 7.91
C VAL A 157 5.12 8.02 6.92
N VAL A 158 5.92 8.73 6.15
CA VAL A 158 5.46 9.71 5.15
C VAL A 158 6.13 9.42 3.81
N LEU A 159 5.34 9.47 2.73
CA LEU A 159 5.81 9.52 1.36
C LEU A 159 5.53 10.90 0.79
N LEU A 160 6.54 11.55 0.24
CA LEU A 160 6.42 12.85 -0.42
C LEU A 160 6.95 12.76 -1.85
N ASP A 161 6.38 13.58 -2.74
CA ASP A 161 6.97 13.79 -4.06
C ASP A 161 8.18 14.74 -4.00
N ALA A 162 8.79 14.97 -5.17
CA ALA A 162 9.94 15.85 -5.31
C ALA A 162 9.67 17.32 -4.95
N SER A 163 8.40 17.77 -4.92
CA SER A 163 8.00 19.12 -4.53
C SER A 163 7.71 19.24 -3.03
N GLY A 164 7.67 18.13 -2.31
CA GLY A 164 7.27 18.07 -0.90
C GLY A 164 5.77 17.87 -0.70
N ALA A 165 5.00 17.58 -1.75
CA ALA A 165 3.59 17.22 -1.59
C ALA A 165 3.48 15.84 -0.95
N VAL A 166 2.65 15.73 0.09
CA VAL A 166 2.42 14.46 0.81
C VAL A 166 1.52 13.56 -0.03
N LEU A 167 2.05 12.40 -0.40
CA LEU A 167 1.31 11.36 -1.12
C LEU A 167 0.73 10.30 -0.17
N PHE A 168 1.42 10.05 0.95
CA PHE A 168 0.95 9.15 2.00
C PHE A 168 1.48 9.61 3.36
N ALA A 169 0.67 9.47 4.41
CA ALA A 169 1.09 9.62 5.79
C ALA A 169 0.31 8.66 6.70
N SER A 170 1.03 7.84 7.49
CA SER A 170 0.39 6.83 8.34
C SER A 170 -0.41 7.41 9.51
N ARG A 171 -0.11 8.65 9.91
CA ARG A 171 -0.80 9.40 10.96
C ARG A 171 -0.98 10.85 10.52
N ARG A 172 -2.11 11.45 10.88
CA ARG A 172 -2.34 12.89 10.69
C ARG A 172 -1.49 13.66 11.70
N GLY A 173 -0.78 14.70 11.24
CA GLY A 173 0.10 15.51 12.09
C GLY A 173 1.06 16.36 11.28
N ALA A 174 1.91 17.14 11.95
CA ALA A 174 2.86 18.02 11.30
C ALA A 174 3.98 17.22 10.61
N VAL A 175 3.89 17.12 9.28
CA VAL A 175 4.91 16.52 8.39
C VAL A 175 6.07 17.49 8.11
N SER A 176 5.97 18.75 8.54
CA SER A 176 7.00 19.78 8.28
C SER A 176 8.05 19.81 9.40
N THR A 177 8.96 18.83 9.39
CA THR A 177 10.14 18.80 10.28
C THR A 177 11.36 19.43 9.60
N PRO A 178 12.36 19.92 10.38
CA PRO A 178 13.60 20.45 9.82
C PRO A 178 14.32 19.47 8.88
N PHE A 179 14.47 18.19 9.25
CA PHE A 179 15.15 17.21 8.41
C PHE A 179 14.43 16.93 7.08
N ILE A 180 13.08 16.93 7.05
CA ILE A 180 12.32 16.77 5.80
C ILE A 180 12.56 17.96 4.89
N ARG A 181 12.51 19.19 5.42
CA ARG A 181 12.80 20.39 4.64
C ARG A 181 14.23 20.39 4.09
N GLU A 182 15.19 19.96 4.90
CA GLU A 182 16.57 19.86 4.46
C GLU A 182 16.74 18.83 3.35
N ALA A 183 16.17 17.64 3.50
CA ALA A 183 16.21 16.60 2.48
C ALA A 183 15.58 17.04 1.16
N LEU A 184 14.46 17.78 1.21
CA LEU A 184 13.80 18.36 0.03
C LEU A 184 14.67 19.42 -0.66
N ARG A 185 15.29 20.32 0.11
CA ARG A 185 16.13 21.41 -0.40
C ARG A 185 17.43 20.91 -1.01
N SER A 186 18.10 20.01 -0.32
CA SER A 186 19.46 19.53 -0.66
C SER A 186 19.46 18.31 -1.59
N ARG A 187 18.31 17.65 -1.77
CA ARG A 187 18.17 16.39 -2.53
C ARG A 187 19.07 15.25 -2.01
N ILE A 188 19.39 15.26 -0.71
CA ILE A 188 20.09 14.18 -0.03
C ILE A 188 19.27 13.65 1.14
N SER A 189 19.61 12.44 1.61
CA SER A 189 19.03 11.90 2.85
C SER A 189 19.43 12.77 4.04
N ALA A 190 18.53 12.95 4.99
CA ALA A 190 18.75 13.77 6.18
C ALA A 190 18.14 13.11 7.42
N ALA A 191 18.75 13.32 8.59
CA ALA A 191 18.27 12.78 9.86
C ALA A 191 18.54 13.75 11.00
N ASP A 192 17.70 13.69 12.03
CA ASP A 192 17.88 14.37 13.31
C ASP A 192 17.33 13.50 14.46
N GLU A 193 17.21 14.07 15.64
CA GLU A 193 16.63 13.41 16.83
C GLU A 193 15.15 13.02 16.65
N THR A 194 14.41 13.71 15.77
CA THR A 194 12.98 13.53 15.53
C THR A 194 12.68 12.51 14.43
N GLY A 195 13.65 12.18 13.57
CA GLY A 195 13.43 11.22 12.50
C GLY A 195 14.51 11.22 11.44
N GLU A 196 14.20 10.59 10.32
CA GLU A 196 15.08 10.50 9.15
C GLU A 196 14.29 10.42 7.85
N ALA A 197 14.92 10.85 6.75
CA ALA A 197 14.37 10.81 5.42
C ALA A 197 15.40 10.28 4.41
N ALA A 198 14.93 9.50 3.45
CA ALA A 198 15.74 8.91 2.38
C ALA A 198 15.03 9.04 1.03
N TRP A 199 15.81 9.35 -0.02
CA TRP A 199 15.30 9.45 -1.39
C TRP A 199 15.12 8.06 -2.02
N CYS A 200 14.04 7.90 -2.78
CA CYS A 200 13.63 6.69 -3.46
C CYS A 200 13.05 7.04 -4.84
N ASP A 201 13.86 6.92 -5.90
CA ASP A 201 13.47 7.19 -7.29
C ASP A 201 12.70 8.52 -7.48
N GLY A 202 13.24 9.62 -6.94
CA GLY A 202 12.61 10.94 -7.05
C GLY A 202 11.47 11.21 -6.08
N TYR A 203 11.22 10.31 -5.13
CA TYR A 203 10.31 10.51 -4.00
C TYR A 203 11.08 10.52 -2.68
N LEU A 204 10.57 11.19 -1.66
CA LEU A 204 11.16 11.20 -0.33
C LEU A 204 10.33 10.33 0.61
N ILE A 205 10.97 9.35 1.24
CA ILE A 205 10.38 8.57 2.33
C ILE A 205 10.92 9.13 3.65
N ALA A 206 10.04 9.47 4.58
CA ALA A 206 10.42 9.94 5.91
C ALA A 206 9.80 9.08 7.01
N VAL A 207 10.58 8.86 8.07
CA VAL A 207 10.17 8.16 9.29
C VAL A 207 10.37 9.11 10.47
N LEU A 208 9.27 9.50 11.11
CA LEU A 208 9.28 10.33 12.32
C LEU A 208 9.16 9.42 13.54
N ARG A 209 10.04 9.60 14.51
CA ARG A 209 10.04 8.84 15.77
C ARG A 209 8.98 9.40 16.72
N VAL A 210 8.34 8.51 17.49
CA VAL A 210 7.52 8.96 18.63
C VAL A 210 8.46 9.54 19.68
N ARG A 211 8.25 10.80 20.08
CA ARG A 211 8.93 11.34 21.25
C ARG A 211 8.49 10.53 22.46
N SER A 212 9.42 9.88 23.15
CA SER A 212 9.14 9.34 24.48
C SER A 212 8.68 10.51 25.36
N SER A 213 7.44 10.47 25.83
CA SER A 213 7.03 11.30 26.95
C SER A 213 7.86 10.85 28.15
N ALA A 214 8.77 11.71 28.60
CA ALA A 214 9.42 11.59 29.90
C ALA A 214 8.38 11.71 31.02
#